data_AF-A0A2G7GLW4-F1
#
_entry.id   AF-A0A2G7GLW4-F1
#
_cell.length_a   1.000
_cell.length_b   1.000
_cell.length_c   1.000
_cell.angle_alpha   90.00
_cell.angle_beta   90.00
_cell.angle_gamma   90.00
#
_symmetry.space_group_name_H-M   'P 1'
#
loop_
_entity.id
_entity.type
_entity.pdbx_description
1 polymer ?
#
loop_
_entity_poly.entity_id
_entity_poly.type
_entity_poly.pdbx_seq_one_letter_code
_entity_poly.pdbx_strand_id
1 'polypeptide(L)'
;MTLCFKANGEPDLNAIPDWLAVEFSFAAKEPYFYSVCVVPEIADVALILGTLEHDDTPAGWIAHLHDLGFEEVVQVSCSEFFSPRADRDR
;
A
#
# COMPACT_ATOMS: atom_id res chain seq x y z
N MET A 1 6.30 -12.34 -1.51
CA MET A 1 4.82 -12.51 -1.57
C MET A 1 4.23 -11.11 -1.73
N THR A 2 3.34 -10.86 -2.69
CA THR A 2 2.77 -9.52 -2.85
C THR A 2 1.86 -9.18 -1.67
N LEU A 3 2.10 -8.03 -1.05
CA LEU A 3 1.31 -7.52 0.07
C LEU A 3 0.51 -6.31 -0.38
N CYS A 4 -0.77 -6.30 -0.02
CA CYS A 4 -1.71 -5.26 -0.37
C CYS A 4 -2.33 -4.68 0.89
N PHE A 5 -2.47 -3.36 0.93
CA PHE A 5 -2.98 -2.62 2.06
C PHE A 5 -4.02 -1.58 1.62
N LYS A 6 -4.94 -1.29 2.51
CA LYS A 6 -5.79 -0.10 2.44
C LYS A 6 -5.41 0.84 3.57
N ALA A 7 -5.43 2.15 3.30
CA ALA A 7 -5.02 3.15 4.27
C ALA A 7 -5.75 4.49 4.07
N ASN A 8 -5.68 5.31 5.10
CA ASN A 8 -6.05 6.73 5.12
C ASN A 8 -4.80 7.57 5.47
N GLY A 9 -5.00 8.80 5.91
CA GLY A 9 -3.93 9.69 6.35
C GLY A 9 -3.54 10.74 5.31
N GLU A 10 -2.43 11.42 5.58
CA GLU A 10 -1.87 12.49 4.75
C GLU A 10 -0.40 12.15 4.43
N PRO A 11 -0.14 11.06 3.67
CA PRO A 11 1.22 10.68 3.33
C PRO A 11 1.88 11.74 2.45
N ASP A 12 3.18 11.97 2.64
CA ASP A 12 3.94 12.78 1.69
C ASP A 12 4.18 11.96 0.42
N LEU A 13 3.32 12.18 -0.58
CA LEU A 13 3.38 11.46 -1.86
C LEU A 13 4.74 11.63 -2.58
N ASN A 14 5.52 12.68 -2.27
CA ASN A 14 6.85 12.87 -2.87
C ASN A 14 7.93 12.03 -2.17
N ALA A 15 7.67 11.59 -0.94
CA ALA A 15 8.54 10.71 -0.18
C ALA A 15 8.25 9.22 -0.45
N ILE A 16 7.17 8.92 -1.18
CA ILE A 16 6.80 7.55 -1.52
C ILE A 16 7.75 7.01 -2.59
N PRO A 17 8.44 5.89 -2.33
CA PRO A 17 9.35 5.32 -3.30
C PRO A 17 8.61 4.58 -4.42
N ASP A 18 9.21 4.56 -5.62
CA ASP A 18 8.60 3.98 -6.84
C ASP A 18 8.24 2.49 -6.73
N TRP A 19 8.83 1.77 -5.77
CA TRP A 19 8.52 0.37 -5.53
C TRP A 19 7.21 0.15 -4.76
N LEU A 20 6.66 1.21 -4.16
CA LEU A 20 5.38 1.22 -3.49
C LEU A 20 4.33 1.77 -4.46
N ALA A 21 3.53 0.87 -5.04
CA ALA A 21 2.45 1.29 -5.91
C ALA A 21 1.29 1.83 -5.05
N VAL A 22 0.98 3.12 -5.19
CA VAL A 22 -0.06 3.80 -4.43
C VAL A 22 -1.10 4.39 -5.37
N GLU A 23 -2.35 4.00 -5.18
CA GLU A 23 -3.51 4.56 -5.85
C GLU A 23 -4.44 5.22 -4.82
N PHE A 24 -5.11 6.30 -5.20
CA PHE A 24 -6.10 6.96 -4.36
C PHE A 24 -7.47 7.04 -5.02
N SER A 25 -8.53 6.96 -4.22
CA SER A 25 -9.91 7.00 -4.70
C SER A 25 -10.85 7.61 -3.67
N PHE A 26 -11.59 8.64 -4.08
CA PHE A 26 -12.63 9.30 -3.26
C PHE A 26 -14.04 8.72 -3.49
N ALA A 27 -14.15 7.45 -3.86
CA ALA A 27 -15.44 6.80 -4.04
C ALA A 27 -16.26 6.89 -2.74
N ALA A 28 -17.44 7.52 -2.78
CA ALA A 28 -18.24 7.88 -1.60
C ALA A 28 -18.67 6.71 -0.70
N LYS A 29 -18.37 5.46 -1.09
CA LYS A 29 -18.70 4.24 -0.35
C LYS A 29 -17.47 3.49 0.18
N GLU A 30 -16.26 3.97 -0.08
CA GLU A 30 -15.05 3.32 0.44
C GLU A 30 -14.59 4.01 1.75
N PRO A 31 -14.32 3.23 2.81
CA PRO A 31 -13.83 3.78 4.08
C PRO A 31 -12.35 4.17 4.05
N TYR A 32 -11.61 3.76 3.01
CA TYR A 32 -10.19 4.03 2.83
C TYR A 32 -9.94 4.74 1.50
N PHE A 33 -9.10 5.78 1.52
CA PHE A 33 -8.76 6.54 0.32
C PHE A 33 -7.60 5.94 -0.46
N TYR A 34 -6.64 5.30 0.21
CA TYR A 34 -5.44 4.76 -0.42
C TYR A 34 -5.48 3.24 -0.55
N SER A 35 -5.02 2.79 -1.71
CA SER A 35 -4.75 1.40 -2.04
C SER A 35 -3.25 1.30 -2.29
N VAL A 36 -2.55 0.56 -1.44
CA VAL A 36 -1.09 0.39 -1.48
C VAL A 36 -0.74 -1.06 -1.80
N CYS A 37 0.12 -1.27 -2.81
CA CYS A 37 0.63 -2.59 -3.18
C CYS A 37 2.16 -2.56 -3.18
N VAL A 38 2.77 -3.50 -2.46
CA VAL A 38 4.21 -3.72 -2.49
C VAL A 38 4.55 -4.51 -3.75
N VAL A 39 5.48 -3.99 -4.57
CA VAL A 39 6.02 -4.71 -5.73
C VAL A 39 7.23 -5.55 -5.27
N PRO A 40 7.09 -6.87 -5.05
CA PRO A 40 8.12 -7.67 -4.38
C PRO A 40 9.47 -7.62 -5.10
N GLU A 41 9.45 -7.63 -6.44
CA GLU A 41 10.66 -7.62 -7.26
C GLU A 41 11.50 -6.35 -7.06
N ILE A 42 10.89 -5.24 -6.65
CA ILE A 42 11.60 -3.97 -6.42
C ILE A 42 11.89 -3.79 -4.92
N ALA A 43 10.99 -4.23 -4.04
CA ALA A 43 11.22 -4.23 -2.59
C ALA A 43 12.44 -5.11 -2.20
N ASP A 44 12.56 -6.31 -2.79
CA ASP A 44 13.72 -7.20 -2.58
C ASP A 44 15.03 -6.53 -3.00
N VAL A 45 15.02 -5.80 -4.12
CA VAL A 45 16.18 -5.04 -4.58
C VAL A 45 16.48 -3.89 -3.62
N ALA A 46 15.48 -3.15 -3.15
CA ALA A 46 15.66 -2.07 -2.18
C ALA A 46 16.24 -2.57 -0.84
N LEU A 47 15.83 -3.75 -0.39
CA LEU A 47 16.39 -4.43 0.79
C LEU A 47 17.86 -4.80 0.57
N ILE A 48 18.19 -5.42 -0.58
CA ILE A 48 19.57 -5.80 -0.93
C ILE A 48 20.49 -4.57 -1.03
N LEU A 49 19.96 -3.45 -1.55
CA LEU A 49 20.70 -2.19 -1.68
C LEU A 49 20.80 -1.41 -0.36
N GLY A 50 20.14 -1.87 0.71
CA GLY A 50 20.13 -1.20 2.02
C GLY A 50 19.39 0.14 2.02
N THR A 51 18.53 0.37 1.02
CA THR A 51 17.70 1.58 0.92
C THR A 51 16.33 1.39 1.57
N LEU A 52 16.04 0.19 2.03
CA LEU A 52 14.82 -0.20 2.72
C LEU A 52 15.20 -1.04 3.93
N GLU A 53 14.89 -0.56 5.12
CA GLU A 53 15.10 -1.28 6.39
C GLU A 53 13.72 -1.54 7.03
N HIS A 54 13.16 -2.72 6.80
CA HIS A 54 11.98 -3.19 7.51
C HIS A 54 12.09 -4.69 7.82
N ASP A 55 11.24 -5.14 8.73
CA ASP A 55 10.97 -6.57 8.91
C ASP A 55 9.98 -7.03 7.84
N ASP A 56 10.31 -8.04 7.03
CA ASP A 56 9.46 -8.53 5.91
C ASP A 56 8.25 -9.33 6.40
N THR A 57 7.59 -8.80 7.42
CA THR A 57 6.34 -9.25 7.98
C THR A 57 5.27 -8.20 7.71
N PRO A 58 3.98 -8.58 7.66
CA PRO A 58 2.91 -7.60 7.50
C PRO A 58 2.94 -6.48 8.54
N ALA A 59 3.36 -6.79 9.77
CA ALA A 59 3.49 -5.80 10.84
C ALA A 59 4.62 -4.80 10.57
N GLY A 60 5.78 -5.27 10.08
CA GLY A 60 6.88 -4.39 9.67
C GLY A 60 6.49 -3.46 8.52
N TRP A 61 5.75 -3.97 7.56
CA TRP A 61 5.20 -3.17 6.46
C TRP A 61 4.19 -2.12 6.93
N ILE A 62 3.28 -2.46 7.86
CA ILE A 62 2.35 -1.51 8.46
C ILE A 62 3.10 -0.37 9.17
N ALA A 63 4.14 -0.70 9.95
CA ALA A 63 4.96 0.30 10.62
C ALA A 63 5.66 1.23 9.61
N HIS A 64 6.23 0.66 8.55
CA HIS A 64 6.87 1.45 7.49
C HIS A 64 5.87 2.40 6.79
N LEU A 65 4.64 1.95 6.52
CA LEU A 65 3.60 2.80 5.94
C LEU A 65 3.19 3.93 6.89
N HIS A 66 3.16 3.68 8.20
CA HIS A 66 2.94 4.74 9.19
C HIS A 66 4.04 5.80 9.17
N ASP A 67 5.31 5.40 9.01
CA ASP A 67 6.43 6.34 8.90
C ASP A 67 6.35 7.22 7.64
N LEU A 68 5.70 6.73 6.59
CA LEU A 68 5.41 7.49 5.35
C LEU A 68 4.18 8.40 5.47
N GLY A 69 3.51 8.42 6.63
CA GLY A 69 2.33 9.26 6.90
C GLY A 69 0.99 8.62 6.53
N PHE A 70 0.96 7.32 6.22
CA PHE A 70 -0.30 6.60 6.13
C PHE A 70 -0.87 6.34 7.53
N GLU A 71 -2.20 6.35 7.63
CA GLU A 71 -2.93 6.07 8.86
C GLU A 71 -3.96 4.97 8.61
N GLU A 72 -4.43 4.34 9.69
CA GLU A 72 -5.45 3.28 9.64
C GLU A 72 -5.11 2.15 8.64
N VAL A 73 -3.82 1.79 8.55
CA VAL A 73 -3.32 0.82 7.59
C VAL A 73 -3.85 -0.58 7.92
N VAL A 74 -4.55 -1.19 6.98
CA VAL A 74 -5.08 -2.56 7.10
C VAL A 74 -4.56 -3.41 5.95
N GLN A 75 -3.97 -4.56 6.28
CA GLN A 75 -3.61 -5.57 5.29
C GLN A 75 -4.89 -6.21 4.73
N VAL A 76 -4.99 -6.28 3.41
CA VAL A 76 -6.11 -6.92 2.68
C VAL A 76 -5.58 -7.99 1.74
N SER A 77 -6.47 -8.85 1.25
CA SER A 77 -6.07 -9.76 0.18
C SER A 77 -5.85 -8.99 -1.12
N CYS A 78 -4.80 -9.34 -1.88
CA CYS A 78 -4.57 -8.71 -3.18
C CYS A 78 -5.68 -9.03 -4.19
N SER A 79 -6.43 -10.11 -4.02
CA SER A 79 -7.63 -10.39 -4.80
C SER A 79 -8.74 -9.36 -4.56
N GLU A 80 -8.99 -8.95 -3.32
CA GLU A 80 -9.95 -7.87 -3.01
C GLU A 80 -9.43 -6.51 -3.48
N PHE A 81 -8.11 -6.34 -3.50
CA PHE A 81 -7.45 -5.12 -3.98
C PHE A 81 -7.65 -4.91 -5.49
N PHE A 82 -7.37 -5.94 -6.31
CA PHE A 82 -7.45 -5.84 -7.78
C PHE A 82 -8.82 -6.23 -8.35
N SER A 83 -9.77 -6.63 -7.51
CA SER A 83 -11.10 -6.98 -8.00
C SER A 83 -11.72 -5.79 -8.72
N PRO A 84 -12.17 -5.95 -9.98
CA PRO A 84 -12.84 -4.88 -10.68
C PRO A 84 -14.04 -4.44 -9.84
N ARG A 85 -14.08 -3.16 -9.47
CA ARG A 85 -15.24 -2.57 -8.79
C ARG A 85 -16.46 -2.94 -9.61
N ALA A 86 -17.39 -3.67 -9.00
CA ALA A 86 -18.63 -4.12 -9.64
C ALA A 86 -19.62 -2.96 -9.87
N ASP A 87 -19.14 -1.82 -10.34
CA ASP A 87 -19.89 -0.60 -10.68
C ASP A 87 -19.77 -0.28 -12.19
N ARG A 88 -19.66 -1.33 -13.03
CA ARG A 88 -20.01 -1.26 -14.46
C ARG A 88 -21.29 -2.02 -14.72
N ASP A 89 -22.36 -1.70 -13.99
CA ASP A 89 -23.74 -2.02 -14.36
C ASP A 89 -24.72 -1.21 -13.50
N ARG A 90 -24.79 0.12 -13.72
CA ARG A 90 -26.02 0.86 -13.49
C ARG A 90 -26.11 2.17 -14.24
#